data_AF-A0A356NAJ2-F1
#
_entry.id   AF-A0A356NAJ2-F1
#
_cell.length_a   1.000
_cell.length_b   1.000
_cell.length_c   1.000
_cell.angle_alpha   90.00
_cell.angle_beta   90.00
_cell.angle_gamma   90.00
#
_symmetry.space_group_name_H-M   'P 1'
#
loop_
_entity.id
_entity.type
_entity.pdbx_description
1 polymer ?
#
loop_
_entity_poly.entity_id
_entity_poly.type
_entity_poly.pdbx_seq_one_letter_code
_entity_poly.pdbx_strand_id
1 'polypeptide(L)'
;MDFENAYKKYKDGVATDEETAFVEQELEKARKMTEIIDAYESKKAISDDCDEDKIRRARKKYAQKNTLKILLISVAVLFASAAIILSAVFGTAFGAANKNRNYSQTQAEQIALDYVAREYGGSTKLAVEESEKSIEYSSDLRHSVYVYEVKVRIGFLTEVEITINAKTGEVVKVEID
;
A
#
# COMPACT_ATOMS: atom_id res chain seq x y z
N MET A 1 -56.24 55.74 10.07
CA MET A 1 -56.33 56.52 11.33
C MET A 1 -54.92 56.97 11.66
N ASP A 2 -54.74 58.21 12.11
CA ASP A 2 -53.42 58.67 12.55
C ASP A 2 -53.15 58.19 13.98
N PHE A 3 -52.06 57.44 14.17
CA PHE A 3 -51.74 56.79 15.44
C PHE A 3 -51.47 57.81 16.55
N GLU A 4 -50.80 58.92 16.25
CA GLU A 4 -50.43 59.92 17.26
C GLU A 4 -51.66 60.61 17.83
N ASN A 5 -52.61 60.98 16.97
CA ASN A 5 -53.89 61.54 17.39
C ASN A 5 -54.79 60.51 18.11
N ALA A 6 -54.85 59.26 17.65
CA ALA A 6 -55.62 58.20 18.30
C ALA A 6 -55.02 57.82 19.68
N TYR A 7 -53.70 57.74 19.79
CA TYR A 7 -52.98 57.48 21.03
C TYR A 7 -53.17 58.59 22.06
N LYS A 8 -53.21 59.85 21.60
CA LYS A 8 -53.50 60.99 22.48
C LYS A 8 -54.91 60.91 23.06
N LYS A 9 -55.93 60.64 22.23
CA LYS A 9 -57.30 60.42 22.71
C LYS A 9 -57.44 59.22 23.63
N TYR A 10 -56.69 58.13 23.36
CA TYR A 10 -56.64 56.94 24.22
C TYR A 10 -56.06 57.27 25.60
N LYS A 11 -54.97 58.05 25.64
CA LYS A 11 -54.34 58.51 26.88
C LYS A 11 -55.23 59.48 27.66
N ASP A 12 -55.94 60.35 26.97
CA ASP A 12 -56.84 61.34 27.56
C ASP A 12 -58.21 60.75 27.96
N GLY A 13 -58.46 59.46 27.66
CA GLY A 13 -59.69 58.73 28.03
C GLY A 13 -60.93 59.08 27.20
N VAL A 14 -60.74 59.71 26.04
CA VAL A 14 -61.82 60.19 25.14
C VAL A 14 -61.81 59.47 23.78
N ALA A 15 -61.03 58.39 23.66
CA ALA A 15 -61.01 57.58 22.44
C ALA A 15 -62.33 56.82 22.25
N THR A 16 -62.74 56.67 21.00
CA THR A 16 -63.83 55.74 20.65
C THR A 16 -63.34 54.29 20.73
N ASP A 17 -64.27 53.33 20.76
CA ASP A 17 -63.93 51.89 20.80
C ASP A 17 -63.05 51.45 19.62
N GLU A 18 -63.26 52.05 18.45
CA GLU A 18 -62.44 51.81 17.24
C GLU A 18 -61.02 52.38 17.37
N GLU A 19 -60.87 53.60 17.92
CA GLU A 19 -59.57 54.24 18.16
C GLU A 19 -58.78 53.47 19.24
N THR A 20 -59.47 52.95 20.24
CA THR A 20 -58.91 52.13 21.33
C THR A 20 -58.35 50.82 20.80
N ALA A 21 -59.14 50.07 20.01
CA ALA A 21 -58.69 48.82 19.40
C ALA A 21 -57.50 49.02 18.44
N PHE A 22 -57.50 50.11 17.68
CA PHE A 22 -56.40 50.45 16.77
C PHE A 22 -55.09 50.71 17.53
N VAL A 23 -55.14 51.49 18.62
CA VAL A 23 -53.96 51.79 19.45
C VAL A 23 -53.42 50.53 20.14
N GLU A 24 -54.29 49.69 20.68
CA GLU A 24 -53.89 48.45 21.34
C GLU A 24 -53.23 47.47 20.37
N GLN A 25 -53.75 47.38 19.14
CA GLN A 25 -53.17 46.53 18.10
C GLN A 25 -51.76 46.98 17.68
N GLU A 26 -51.53 48.29 17.52
CA GLU A 26 -50.21 48.84 17.19
C GLU A 26 -49.21 48.67 18.34
N LEU A 27 -49.65 48.81 19.60
CA LEU A 27 -48.83 48.52 20.78
C LEU A 27 -48.49 47.02 20.89
N GLU A 28 -49.41 46.13 20.53
CA GLU A 28 -49.17 44.69 20.49
C GLU A 28 -48.15 44.32 19.40
N LYS A 29 -48.25 44.94 18.21
CA LYS A 29 -47.26 44.78 17.13
C LYS A 29 -45.88 45.25 17.58
N ALA A 30 -45.79 46.40 18.25
CA ALA A 30 -44.54 46.91 18.79
C ALA A 30 -43.92 45.96 19.82
N ARG A 31 -44.73 45.42 20.74
CA ARG A 31 -44.27 44.43 21.74
C ARG A 31 -43.76 43.14 21.11
N LYS A 32 -44.47 42.60 20.12
CA LYS A 32 -44.02 41.42 19.36
C LYS A 32 -42.73 41.69 18.62
N MET A 33 -42.54 42.90 18.09
CA MET A 33 -41.29 43.27 17.42
C MET A 33 -40.12 43.36 18.40
N THR A 34 -40.32 43.92 19.59
CA THR A 34 -39.31 43.91 20.66
C THR A 34 -38.97 42.48 21.10
N GLU A 35 -39.98 41.62 21.29
CA GLU A 35 -39.77 40.22 21.66
C GLU A 35 -39.00 39.44 20.58
N ILE A 36 -39.27 39.71 19.30
CA ILE A 36 -38.50 39.12 18.17
C ILE A 36 -37.05 39.61 18.18
N ILE A 37 -36.82 40.89 18.47
CA ILE A 37 -35.46 41.47 18.54
C ILE A 37 -34.69 40.88 19.73
N ASP A 38 -35.30 40.78 20.91
CA ASP A 38 -34.68 40.20 22.11
C ASP A 38 -34.43 38.68 21.94
N ALA A 39 -35.35 37.97 21.28
CA ALA A 39 -35.17 36.57 20.89
C ALA A 39 -34.06 36.39 19.85
N TYR A 40 -33.81 37.40 19.01
CA TYR A 40 -32.72 37.40 18.04
C TYR A 40 -31.37 37.72 18.69
N GLU A 41 -31.32 38.64 19.64
CA GLU A 41 -30.11 38.93 20.43
C GLU A 41 -29.72 37.78 21.35
N SER A 42 -30.68 37.08 21.97
CA SER A 42 -30.39 35.86 22.74
C SER A 42 -29.99 34.67 21.87
N LYS A 43 -30.30 34.72 20.56
CA LYS A 43 -29.84 33.77 19.53
C LYS A 43 -28.66 34.28 18.72
N LYS A 44 -27.93 35.30 19.17
CA LYS A 44 -26.65 35.66 18.54
C LYS A 44 -25.74 34.44 18.61
N ALA A 45 -25.54 33.83 17.44
CA ALA A 45 -24.69 32.68 17.25
C ALA A 45 -23.29 32.98 17.79
N ILE A 46 -22.84 32.14 18.73
CA ILE A 46 -21.44 31.85 19.06
C ILE A 46 -20.49 32.99 18.66
N SER A 47 -20.39 34.02 19.50
CA SER A 47 -19.32 35.01 19.41
C SER A 47 -18.12 34.55 20.23
N ASP A 48 -17.63 33.34 19.93
CA ASP A 48 -16.27 32.99 20.31
C ASP A 48 -15.41 33.32 19.10
N ASP A 49 -14.49 34.26 19.27
CA ASP A 49 -13.34 34.41 18.38
C ASP A 49 -12.82 32.99 18.11
N CYS A 50 -12.95 32.54 16.87
CA CYS A 50 -12.58 31.18 16.53
C CYS A 50 -11.07 31.06 16.72
N ASP A 51 -10.66 30.48 17.84
CA ASP A 51 -9.28 30.37 18.31
C ASP A 51 -8.39 29.84 17.17
N GLU A 52 -7.73 30.77 16.48
CA GLU A 52 -7.08 30.56 15.20
C GLU A 52 -5.99 29.48 15.32
N ASP A 53 -5.40 29.41 16.52
CA ASP A 53 -4.43 28.40 16.89
C ASP A 53 -5.02 26.99 16.98
N LYS A 54 -6.27 26.82 17.44
CA LYS A 54 -6.95 25.52 17.42
C LYS A 54 -7.21 25.07 16.00
N ILE A 55 -7.66 25.97 15.11
CA ILE A 55 -7.87 25.66 13.69
C ILE A 55 -6.55 25.26 13.03
N ARG A 56 -5.48 26.03 13.26
CA ARG A 56 -4.15 25.75 12.70
C ARG A 56 -3.59 24.41 13.18
N ARG A 57 -3.71 24.09 14.47
CA ARG A 57 -3.29 22.80 15.04
C ARG A 57 -4.11 21.64 14.48
N ALA A 58 -5.42 21.81 14.31
CA ALA A 58 -6.29 20.79 13.70
C ALA A 58 -5.91 20.53 12.24
N ARG A 59 -5.69 21.57 11.43
CA ARG A 59 -5.21 21.45 10.04
C ARG A 59 -3.86 20.75 9.97
N LYS A 60 -2.90 21.12 10.82
CA LYS A 60 -1.56 20.49 10.85
C LYS A 60 -1.64 19.01 11.22
N LYS A 61 -2.42 18.65 12.24
CA LYS A 61 -2.62 17.23 12.62
C LYS A 61 -3.33 16.44 11.53
N TYR A 62 -4.32 17.03 10.86
CA TYR A 62 -5.01 16.39 9.74
C TYR A 62 -4.07 16.19 8.55
N ALA A 63 -3.31 17.21 8.17
CA ALA A 63 -2.31 17.14 7.12
C ALA A 63 -1.26 16.08 7.43
N GLN A 64 -0.70 16.05 8.65
CA GLN A 64 0.27 15.02 9.06
C GLN A 64 -0.30 13.60 8.96
N LYS A 65 -1.51 13.37 9.45
CA LYS A 65 -2.17 12.05 9.34
C LYS A 65 -2.42 11.67 7.89
N ASN A 66 -2.82 12.62 7.05
CA ASN A 66 -3.09 12.38 5.64
C ASN A 66 -1.79 12.11 4.85
N THR A 67 -0.73 12.89 5.09
CA THR A 67 0.60 12.67 4.52
C THR A 67 1.14 11.29 4.92
N LEU A 68 0.99 10.87 6.18
CA LEU A 68 1.42 9.54 6.61
C LEU A 68 0.64 8.42 5.91
N LYS A 69 -0.69 8.58 5.76
CA LYS A 69 -1.52 7.63 5.01
C LYS A 69 -1.09 7.53 3.54
N ILE A 70 -0.87 8.68 2.89
CA ILE A 70 -0.42 8.74 1.50
C ILE A 70 0.95 8.06 1.36
N LEU A 71 1.88 8.33 2.28
CA LEU A 71 3.19 7.69 2.31
C LEU A 71 3.05 6.16 2.43
N LEU A 72 2.26 5.67 3.38
CA LEU A 72 2.00 4.24 3.55
C LEU A 72 1.40 3.59 2.30
N ILE A 73 0.40 4.21 1.69
CA ILE A 73 -0.23 3.71 0.48
C ILE A 73 0.78 3.69 -0.67
N SER A 74 1.59 4.75 -0.83
CA SER A 74 2.59 4.82 -1.89
C SER A 74 3.64 3.72 -1.75
N VAL A 75 4.11 3.46 -0.52
CA VAL A 75 5.05 2.36 -0.23
C VAL A 75 4.39 1.00 -0.50
N ALA A 76 3.14 0.81 -0.09
CA ALA A 76 2.40 -0.43 -0.35
C ALA A 76 2.23 -0.69 -1.86
N VAL A 77 1.91 0.35 -2.65
CA VAL A 77 1.78 0.24 -4.11
C VAL A 77 3.12 -0.09 -4.76
N LEU A 78 4.21 0.53 -4.31
CA LEU A 78 5.56 0.20 -4.79
C LEU A 78 5.89 -1.27 -4.52
N PHE A 79 5.67 -1.77 -3.30
CA PHE A 79 5.90 -3.18 -2.99
C PHE A 79 5.00 -4.12 -3.81
N ALA A 80 3.73 -3.78 -3.98
CA ALA A 80 2.80 -4.58 -4.79
C ALA A 80 3.26 -4.66 -6.25
N SER A 81 3.65 -3.53 -6.84
CA SER A 81 4.15 -3.50 -8.23
C SER A 81 5.44 -4.30 -8.40
N ALA A 82 6.39 -4.17 -7.47
CA ALA A 82 7.62 -4.97 -7.48
C ALA A 82 7.32 -6.47 -7.39
N ALA A 83 6.43 -6.88 -6.48
CA ALA A 83 6.04 -8.28 -6.34
C ALA A 83 5.39 -8.86 -7.61
N ILE A 84 4.54 -8.08 -8.30
CA ILE A 84 3.92 -8.49 -9.56
C ILE A 84 4.97 -8.70 -10.66
N ILE A 85 5.92 -7.76 -10.81
CA ILE A 85 6.96 -7.85 -11.83
C ILE A 85 7.88 -9.04 -11.55
N LEU A 86 8.36 -9.17 -10.30
CA LEU A 86 9.24 -10.25 -9.90
C LEU A 86 8.54 -11.61 -10.06
N SER A 87 7.28 -11.75 -9.63
CA SER A 87 6.54 -13.00 -9.79
C SER A 87 6.30 -13.38 -11.25
N ALA A 88 6.10 -12.42 -12.16
CA ALA A 88 5.97 -12.72 -13.59
C ALA A 88 7.28 -13.24 -14.20
N VAL A 89 8.41 -12.57 -13.91
CA VAL A 89 9.73 -12.95 -14.43
C VAL A 89 10.19 -14.27 -13.83
N PHE A 90 10.24 -14.37 -12.50
CA PHE A 90 10.68 -15.58 -11.83
C PHE A 90 9.69 -16.73 -12.03
N GLY A 91 8.38 -16.48 -11.98
CA GLY A 91 7.37 -17.52 -12.16
C GLY A 91 7.42 -18.17 -13.55
N THR A 92 7.66 -17.38 -14.60
CA THR A 92 7.82 -17.93 -15.96
C THR A 92 9.10 -18.75 -16.08
N ALA A 93 10.23 -18.24 -15.60
CA ALA A 93 11.51 -18.95 -15.63
C ALA A 93 11.48 -20.25 -14.81
N PHE A 94 11.03 -20.21 -13.55
CA PHE A 94 10.93 -21.39 -12.69
C PHE A 94 9.92 -22.39 -13.23
N GLY A 95 8.79 -21.93 -13.76
CA GLY A 95 7.79 -22.79 -14.39
C GLY A 95 8.34 -23.52 -15.62
N ALA A 96 9.09 -22.82 -16.47
CA ALA A 96 9.78 -23.40 -17.61
C ALA A 96 10.86 -24.40 -17.19
N ALA A 97 11.77 -23.99 -16.29
CA ALA A 97 12.84 -24.83 -15.78
C ALA A 97 12.32 -26.11 -15.13
N ASN A 98 11.21 -26.04 -14.38
CA ASN A 98 10.57 -27.20 -13.78
C ASN A 98 9.96 -28.15 -14.82
N LYS A 99 9.34 -27.63 -15.88
CA LYS A 99 8.84 -28.45 -17.00
C LYS A 99 9.98 -29.09 -17.80
N ASN A 100 11.11 -28.42 -17.91
CA ASN A 100 12.30 -28.89 -18.61
C ASN A 100 13.15 -29.86 -17.77
N ARG A 101 12.82 -30.12 -16.50
CA ARG A 101 13.63 -30.95 -15.61
C ARG A 101 13.37 -32.44 -15.86
N ASN A 102 14.25 -33.07 -16.63
CA ASN A 102 14.19 -34.50 -16.94
C ASN A 102 15.07 -35.35 -16.02
N TYR A 103 16.16 -34.76 -15.52
CA TYR A 103 17.12 -35.42 -14.64
C TYR A 103 16.97 -34.92 -13.20
N SER A 104 17.06 -35.85 -12.24
CA SER A 104 17.13 -35.52 -10.81
C SER A 104 18.54 -35.11 -10.40
N GLN A 105 18.64 -34.53 -9.21
CA GLN A 105 19.92 -34.17 -8.61
C GLN A 105 20.81 -35.42 -8.41
N THR A 106 20.24 -36.51 -7.92
CA THR A 106 20.96 -37.78 -7.75
C THR A 106 21.45 -38.38 -9.07
N GLN A 107 20.70 -38.21 -10.17
CA GLN A 107 21.15 -38.63 -11.49
C GLN A 107 22.30 -37.75 -11.98
N ALA A 108 22.24 -36.44 -11.72
CA ALA A 108 23.34 -35.53 -12.01
C ALA A 108 24.60 -35.86 -11.19
N GLU A 109 24.47 -36.19 -9.91
CA GLU A 109 25.59 -36.65 -9.07
C GLU A 109 26.26 -37.91 -9.65
N GLN A 110 25.48 -38.87 -10.14
CA GLN A 110 26.02 -40.05 -10.81
C GLN A 110 26.73 -39.70 -12.11
N ILE A 111 26.13 -38.84 -12.94
CA ILE A 111 26.76 -38.35 -14.18
C ILE A 111 28.08 -37.64 -13.88
N ALA A 112 28.13 -36.84 -12.82
CA ALA A 112 29.35 -36.15 -12.39
C ALA A 112 30.43 -37.15 -11.95
N LEU A 113 30.08 -38.12 -11.10
CA LEU A 113 31.00 -39.18 -10.66
C LEU A 113 31.55 -39.99 -11.85
N ASP A 114 30.67 -40.39 -12.78
CA ASP A 114 31.05 -41.14 -13.98
C ASP A 114 31.96 -40.31 -14.89
N TYR A 115 31.67 -39.02 -15.05
CA TYR A 115 32.50 -38.09 -15.80
C TYR A 115 33.89 -37.96 -15.18
N VAL A 116 33.98 -37.70 -13.87
CA VAL A 116 35.26 -37.59 -13.16
C VAL A 116 36.05 -38.89 -13.21
N ALA A 117 35.39 -40.03 -13.00
CA ALA A 117 36.02 -41.34 -13.08
C ALA A 117 36.59 -41.63 -14.48
N ARG A 118 35.97 -41.11 -15.54
CA ARG A 118 36.46 -41.29 -16.90
C ARG A 118 37.62 -40.36 -17.25
N GLU A 119 37.49 -39.06 -16.93
CA GLU A 119 38.45 -38.04 -17.36
C GLU A 119 39.67 -37.95 -16.43
N TYR A 120 39.47 -38.18 -15.13
CA TYR A 120 40.49 -38.00 -14.09
C TYR A 120 40.72 -39.27 -13.25
N GLY A 121 39.98 -40.35 -13.52
CA GLY A 121 39.99 -41.56 -12.71
C GLY A 121 41.27 -42.37 -12.82
N GLY A 122 42.20 -42.08 -11.91
CA GLY A 122 43.07 -43.10 -11.34
C GLY A 122 42.33 -43.97 -10.31
N SER A 123 43.05 -44.85 -9.61
CA SER A 123 42.51 -45.74 -8.56
C SER A 123 42.06 -45.03 -7.26
N THR A 124 41.78 -43.73 -7.33
CA THR A 124 41.51 -42.87 -6.17
C THR A 124 40.02 -42.83 -5.87
N LYS A 125 39.67 -42.82 -4.59
CA LYS A 125 38.27 -42.73 -4.13
C LYS A 125 37.66 -41.39 -4.54
N LEU A 126 36.52 -41.44 -5.22
CA LEU A 126 35.69 -40.29 -5.58
C LEU A 126 34.54 -40.16 -4.59
N ALA A 127 34.19 -38.93 -4.24
CA ALA A 127 33.01 -38.64 -3.42
C ALA A 127 32.38 -37.31 -3.86
N VAL A 128 31.05 -37.28 -3.91
CA VAL A 128 30.32 -36.02 -4.01
C VAL A 128 30.40 -35.33 -2.66
N GLU A 129 30.86 -34.10 -2.64
CA GLU A 129 30.95 -33.26 -1.45
C GLU A 129 29.72 -32.36 -1.32
N GLU A 130 29.35 -31.72 -2.42
CA GLU A 130 28.24 -30.79 -2.46
C GLU A 130 27.51 -30.94 -3.80
N SER A 131 26.19 -30.78 -3.76
CA SER A 131 25.38 -30.68 -4.95
C SER A 131 24.34 -29.60 -4.75
N GLU A 132 24.39 -28.57 -5.59
CA GLU A 132 23.45 -27.47 -5.59
C GLU A 132 22.64 -27.45 -6.88
N LYS A 133 21.45 -26.85 -6.80
CA LYS A 133 20.56 -26.67 -7.95
C LYS A 133 20.32 -25.19 -8.16
N SER A 134 20.82 -24.67 -9.27
CA SER A 134 20.63 -23.30 -9.70
C SER A 134 19.78 -23.27 -10.99
N ILE A 135 19.32 -22.08 -11.38
CA ILE A 135 18.57 -21.88 -12.61
C ILE A 135 19.42 -21.08 -13.59
N GLU A 136 19.52 -21.58 -14.81
CA GLU A 136 20.13 -20.87 -15.92
C GLU A 136 19.04 -20.15 -16.69
N TYR A 137 19.08 -18.82 -16.62
CA TYR A 137 18.09 -17.96 -17.28
C TYR A 137 18.43 -17.81 -18.77
N SER A 138 17.45 -18.12 -19.62
CA SER A 138 17.51 -17.77 -21.03
C SER A 138 16.92 -16.37 -21.26
N SER A 139 17.34 -15.71 -22.34
CA SER A 139 16.75 -14.44 -22.78
C SER A 139 15.24 -14.56 -23.04
N ASP A 140 14.80 -15.72 -23.53
CA ASP A 140 13.39 -16.13 -23.44
C ASP A 140 13.22 -17.02 -22.21
N LEU A 141 12.59 -16.48 -21.16
CA LEU A 141 12.40 -17.16 -19.88
C LEU A 141 11.66 -18.50 -20.02
N ARG A 142 10.94 -18.74 -21.13
CA ARG A 142 10.30 -20.04 -21.43
C ARG A 142 11.29 -21.15 -21.75
N HIS A 143 12.54 -20.80 -22.03
CA HIS A 143 13.62 -21.72 -22.32
C HIS A 143 14.61 -21.86 -21.16
N SER A 144 14.37 -21.22 -20.01
CA SER A 144 15.16 -21.41 -18.80
C SER A 144 15.16 -22.88 -18.36
N VAL A 145 16.29 -23.33 -17.82
CA VAL A 145 16.53 -24.71 -17.38
C VAL A 145 17.16 -24.71 -16.00
N TYR A 146 16.95 -25.78 -15.23
CA TYR A 146 17.76 -26.01 -14.04
C TYR A 146 19.12 -26.57 -14.46
N VAL A 147 20.14 -26.21 -13.70
CA VAL A 147 21.45 -26.86 -13.75
C VAL A 147 21.81 -27.35 -12.35
N TYR A 148 22.59 -28.43 -12.31
CA TYR A 148 23.13 -28.98 -11.08
C TYR A 148 24.63 -28.71 -11.04
N GLU A 149 25.08 -28.01 -10.02
CA GLU A 149 26.49 -27.79 -9.73
C GLU A 149 26.90 -28.85 -8.71
N VAL A 150 27.71 -29.82 -9.15
CA VAL A 150 28.13 -30.97 -8.36
C VAL A 150 29.62 -30.88 -8.12
N LYS A 151 30.03 -30.75 -6.86
CA LYS A 151 31.42 -30.79 -6.45
C LYS A 151 31.82 -32.21 -6.11
N VAL A 152 32.78 -32.74 -6.86
CA VAL A 152 33.32 -34.08 -6.69
C VAL A 152 34.76 -33.96 -6.21
N ARG A 153 35.04 -34.53 -5.04
CA ARG A 153 36.39 -34.61 -4.49
C ARG A 153 37.11 -35.83 -5.04
N ILE A 154 38.33 -35.62 -5.54
CA ILE A 154 39.26 -36.66 -5.98
C ILE A 154 40.36 -36.80 -4.92
N GLY A 155 40.30 -37.87 -4.13
CA GLY A 155 41.25 -38.08 -3.05
C GLY A 155 41.12 -37.04 -1.94
N PHE A 156 42.21 -36.36 -1.58
CA PHE A 156 42.25 -35.41 -0.45
C PHE A 156 42.53 -33.96 -0.84
N LEU A 157 42.90 -33.67 -2.10
CA LEU A 157 43.48 -32.38 -2.48
C LEU A 157 42.84 -31.71 -3.69
N THR A 158 42.05 -32.43 -4.49
CA THR A 158 41.50 -31.88 -5.74
C THR A 158 39.99 -31.94 -5.71
N GLU A 159 39.35 -30.83 -6.03
CA GLU A 159 37.91 -30.69 -6.13
C GLU A 159 37.56 -30.32 -7.56
N VAL A 160 36.61 -31.06 -8.13
CA VAL A 160 36.13 -30.81 -9.49
C VAL A 160 34.66 -30.45 -9.41
N GLU A 161 34.34 -29.23 -9.79
CA GLU A 161 32.98 -28.74 -9.88
C GLU A 161 32.45 -28.96 -11.30
N ILE A 162 31.34 -29.68 -11.40
CA ILE A 162 30.71 -30.04 -12.66
C ILE A 162 29.32 -29.47 -12.70
N THR A 163 29.05 -28.66 -13.72
CA THR A 163 27.70 -28.16 -14.00
C THR A 163 27.03 -29.08 -15.02
N ILE A 164 25.85 -29.59 -14.68
CA ILE A 164 25.08 -30.55 -15.48
C ILE A 164 23.71 -29.96 -15.82
N ASN A 165 23.34 -30.00 -17.08
CA ASN A 165 22.05 -29.53 -17.56
C ASN A 165 20.93 -30.50 -17.12
N ALA A 166 19.95 -30.03 -16.34
CA ALA A 166 18.89 -30.90 -15.83
C ALA A 166 17.87 -31.36 -16.90
N LYS A 167 17.90 -30.78 -18.10
CA LYS A 167 17.06 -31.18 -19.23
C LYS A 167 17.70 -32.27 -20.07
N THR A 168 18.97 -32.12 -20.38
CA THR A 168 19.69 -33.04 -21.31
C THR A 168 20.56 -34.06 -20.59
N GLY A 169 20.95 -33.80 -19.33
CA GLY A 169 21.94 -34.60 -18.60
C GLY A 169 23.37 -34.34 -19.07
N GLU A 170 23.59 -33.35 -19.93
CA GLU A 170 24.92 -33.04 -20.48
C GLU A 170 25.75 -32.24 -19.46
N VAL A 171 27.04 -32.56 -19.40
CA VAL A 171 28.04 -31.74 -18.69
C VAL A 171 28.30 -30.49 -19.52
N VAL A 172 27.96 -29.33 -18.97
CA VAL A 172 28.04 -28.04 -19.68
C VAL A 172 29.25 -27.22 -19.26
N LYS A 173 29.76 -27.44 -18.04
CA LYS A 173 30.92 -26.73 -17.50
C LYS A 173 31.64 -27.63 -16.51
N VAL A 174 32.96 -27.51 -16.49
CA VAL A 174 33.85 -28.22 -15.55
C VAL A 174 34.89 -27.23 -15.07
N GLU A 175 35.03 -27.10 -13.76
CA GLU A 175 36.05 -26.29 -13.10
C GLU A 175 36.82 -27.17 -12.12
N ILE A 176 38.14 -26.99 -12.07
CA ILE A 176 39.03 -27.76 -11.19
C ILE A 176 39.66 -26.77 -10.25
N ASP A 177 39.56 -27.05 -8.95
CA ASP A 177 40.22 -26.32 -7.86
C ASP A 177 41.35 -27.17 -7.25
#